data_AF-A0A3B8NNK1-F1
#
_entry.id   AF-A0A3B8NNK1-F1
#
_cell.length_a   1.000
_cell.length_b   1.000
_cell.length_c   1.000
_cell.angle_alpha   90.00
_cell.angle_beta   90.00
_cell.angle_gamma   90.00
#
_symmetry.space_group_name_H-M   'P 1'
#
loop_
_entity.id
_entity.type
_entity.pdbx_description
1 polymer ?
#
loop_
_entity_poly.entity_id
_entity_poly.type
_entity_poly.pdbx_seq_one_letter_code
_entity_poly.pdbx_strand_id
1 'polypeptide(L)'
;MHKPPISVRVNLSPPNNYEVIIGQNILETCGEKIAQQIYSQRCVIISDSNVAPLYADQVKQSLIKSGISSNTVTVPAGESSKSLS
;
A
#
# COMPACT_ATOMS: atom_id res chain seq x y z
N MET A 1 -4.85 7.48 -23.04
CA MET A 1 -3.59 7.12 -22.36
C MET A 1 -3.50 7.89 -21.07
N HIS A 2 -3.26 7.23 -19.94
CA HIS A 2 -3.08 7.92 -18.66
C HIS A 2 -1.69 8.56 -18.60
N LYS A 3 -1.60 9.74 -17.97
CA LYS A 3 -0.32 10.41 -17.72
C LYS A 3 0.55 9.51 -16.82
N PRO A 4 1.88 9.42 -17.05
CA PRO A 4 2.75 8.66 -16.16
C PRO A 4 2.66 9.17 -14.71
N PRO A 5 2.81 8.29 -13.69
CA PRO A 5 2.82 8.70 -12.30
C PRO A 5 3.94 9.71 -12.03
N ILE A 6 3.68 10.66 -11.14
CA ILE A 6 4.70 11.58 -10.62
C ILE A 6 5.18 11.10 -9.25
N SER A 7 6.43 11.38 -8.91
CA SER A 7 6.99 11.16 -7.57
C SER A 7 7.25 12.51 -6.90
N VAL A 8 6.83 12.65 -5.66
CA VAL A 8 7.11 13.82 -4.80
C VAL A 8 7.93 13.34 -3.61
N ARG A 9 9.14 13.88 -3.47
CA ARG A 9 9.98 13.59 -2.30
C ARG A 9 9.54 14.43 -1.11
N VAL A 10 9.27 13.78 0.02
CA VAL A 10 8.96 14.42 1.30
C VAL A 10 10.21 14.36 2.17
N ASN A 11 10.74 15.53 2.53
CA ASN A 11 11.91 15.63 3.40
C ASN A 11 11.46 15.79 4.86
N LEU A 12 11.85 14.84 5.70
CA LEU A 12 11.66 14.83 7.15
C LEU A 12 13.02 14.71 7.85
N SER A 13 13.03 14.80 9.19
CA SER A 13 14.23 14.52 9.97
C SER A 13 14.72 13.08 9.68
N PRO A 14 16.02 12.88 9.36
CA PRO A 14 16.57 11.56 9.12
C PRO A 14 16.24 10.57 10.26
N PRO A 15 15.92 9.30 9.95
CA PRO A 15 15.94 8.66 8.62
C PRO A 15 14.62 8.74 7.83
N ASN A 16 13.66 9.57 8.23
CA ASN A 16 12.24 9.43 7.84
C ASN A 16 11.86 10.04 6.47
N ASN A 17 12.79 10.27 5.57
CA ASN A 17 12.46 10.78 4.22
C ASN A 17 11.76 9.69 3.40
N TYR A 18 10.78 10.05 2.57
CA TYR A 18 10.10 9.09 1.69
C TYR A 18 9.58 9.73 0.39
N GLU A 19 9.15 8.88 -0.55
CA GLU A 19 8.52 9.29 -1.81
C GLU A 19 7.01 9.05 -1.78
N VAL A 20 6.25 10.02 -2.30
CA VAL A 20 4.82 9.89 -2.58
C VAL A 20 4.62 9.76 -4.09
N ILE A 21 4.09 8.62 -4.52
CA ILE A 21 3.80 8.34 -5.92
C ILE A 21 2.32 8.63 -6.20
N ILE A 22 2.04 9.49 -7.19
CA ILE A 22 0.69 9.95 -7.54
C ILE A 22 0.42 9.63 -9.01
N GLY A 23 -0.63 8.85 -9.28
CA GLY A 23 -1.02 8.49 -10.65
C GLY A 23 -2.31 7.69 -10.69
N GLN A 24 -2.80 7.45 -11.91
CA GLN A 24 -3.98 6.60 -12.15
C GLN A 24 -3.54 5.13 -12.26
N ASN A 25 -4.37 4.21 -11.77
CA ASN A 25 -4.17 2.74 -11.80
C ASN A 25 -2.88 2.24 -11.12
N ILE A 26 -2.26 3.03 -10.24
CA ILE A 26 -0.97 2.68 -9.61
C ILE A 26 -1.03 1.46 -8.69
N LEU A 27 -2.22 1.04 -8.26
CA LEU A 27 -2.41 -0.16 -7.43
C LEU A 27 -2.11 -1.45 -8.21
N GLU A 28 -2.20 -1.45 -9.53
CA GLU A 28 -1.86 -2.64 -10.34
C GLU A 28 -0.36 -2.98 -10.26
N THR A 29 0.48 -1.95 -10.13
CA THR A 29 1.96 -2.05 -10.12
C THR A 29 2.55 -1.69 -8.76
N CYS A 30 1.75 -1.55 -7.69
CA CYS A 30 2.26 -1.12 -6.39
C CYS A 30 3.20 -2.15 -5.76
N GLY A 31 2.98 -3.45 -6.00
CA GLY A 31 3.83 -4.53 -5.51
C GLY A 31 5.27 -4.42 -6.00
N GLU A 32 5.48 -4.02 -7.26
CA GLU A 32 6.82 -3.80 -7.83
C GLU A 32 7.56 -2.68 -7.09
N LYS A 33 6.87 -1.59 -6.79
CA LYS A 33 7.44 -0.47 -6.03
C LYS A 33 7.74 -0.86 -4.59
N ILE A 34 6.84 -1.59 -3.94
CA ILE A 34 7.02 -2.04 -2.56
C ILE A 34 8.21 -3.01 -2.46
N ALA A 35 8.36 -3.95 -3.41
CA ALA A 35 9.46 -4.92 -3.43
C ALA A 35 10.85 -4.26 -3.50
N GLN A 36 10.95 -3.06 -4.05
CA GLN A 36 12.21 -2.29 -4.10
C GLN A 36 12.56 -1.64 -2.75
N GLN A 37 11.62 -1.55 -1.81
CA GLN A 37 11.76 -0.82 -0.54
C GLN A 37 11.86 -1.72 0.69
N ILE A 38 11.54 -3.01 0.56
CA ILE A 38 11.50 -3.95 1.69
C ILE A 38 12.45 -5.12 1.48
N TYR A 39 13.01 -5.63 2.57
CA TYR A 39 13.83 -6.84 2.57
C TYR A 39 13.00 -8.14 2.73
N SER A 40 11.74 -8.02 3.18
CA SER A 40 10.86 -9.15 3.48
C SER A 40 9.99 -9.53 2.27
N GLN A 41 9.74 -10.82 2.07
CA GLN A 41 8.79 -11.36 1.09
C GLN A 41 7.38 -11.60 1.68
N ARG A 42 7.11 -10.99 2.83
CA ARG A 42 5.83 -11.10 3.55
C ARG A 42 5.37 -9.74 4.04
N CYS A 43 4.12 -9.40 3.81
CA CYS A 43 3.46 -8.22 4.37
C CYS A 43 2.01 -8.51 4.79
N VAL A 44 1.37 -7.55 5.46
CA VAL A 44 -0.04 -7.60 5.82
C VAL A 44 -0.71 -6.36 5.25
N ILE A 45 -1.83 -6.55 4.55
CA ILE A 45 -2.71 -5.47 4.09
C ILE A 45 -3.68 -5.18 5.23
N ILE A 46 -3.64 -3.97 5.79
CA ILE A 46 -4.59 -3.52 6.80
C ILE A 46 -5.48 -2.46 6.16
N SER A 47 -6.79 -2.67 6.21
CA SER A 47 -7.78 -1.75 5.63
C SER A 47 -9.11 -1.84 6.40
N ASP A 48 -9.98 -0.86 6.25
CA ASP A 48 -11.28 -0.88 6.93
C ASP A 48 -12.35 -1.65 6.13
N SER A 49 -13.51 -1.86 6.76
CA SER A 49 -14.65 -2.60 6.19
C SER A 49 -15.26 -1.97 4.93
N ASN A 50 -15.01 -0.69 4.66
CA ASN A 50 -15.51 -0.02 3.46
C ASN A 50 -14.50 -0.10 2.30
N VAL A 51 -13.22 0.03 2.61
CA VAL A 51 -12.13 0.13 1.61
C VAL A 51 -11.61 -1.24 1.21
N ALA A 52 -11.54 -2.20 2.14
CA ALA A 52 -11.01 -3.53 1.87
C ALA A 52 -11.73 -4.26 0.72
N PRO A 53 -13.09 -4.29 0.65
CA PRO A 53 -13.80 -4.98 -0.42
C PRO A 53 -13.56 -4.38 -1.82
N LEU A 54 -13.10 -3.12 -1.89
CA LEU A 54 -12.89 -2.42 -3.14
C LEU A 54 -11.47 -2.61 -3.69
N TYR A 55 -10.45 -2.62 -2.82
CA TYR A 55 -9.06 -2.50 -3.25
C TYR A 55 -8.09 -3.55 -2.70
N ALA A 56 -8.44 -4.27 -1.63
CA ALA A 56 -7.49 -5.17 -0.97
C ALA A 56 -7.04 -6.30 -1.92
N ASP A 57 -7.96 -6.86 -2.71
CA ASP A 57 -7.62 -7.91 -3.66
C ASP A 57 -6.70 -7.42 -4.78
N GLN A 58 -6.93 -6.22 -5.32
CA GLN A 58 -6.06 -5.63 -6.34
C GLN A 58 -4.63 -5.45 -5.81
N VAL A 59 -4.48 -4.91 -4.59
CA VAL A 59 -3.18 -4.74 -3.94
C VAL A 59 -2.52 -6.10 -3.66
N LYS A 60 -3.27 -7.07 -3.15
CA LYS A 60 -2.81 -8.44 -2.89
C LYS A 60 -2.26 -9.09 -4.17
N GLN A 61 -2.97 -8.97 -5.29
CA GLN A 61 -2.53 -9.52 -6.57
C GLN A 61 -1.25 -8.84 -7.07
N SER A 62 -1.13 -7.51 -6.92
CA SER A 62 0.10 -6.79 -7.27
C SER A 62 1.30 -7.26 -6.45
N LEU A 63 1.12 -7.45 -5.13
CA LEU A 63 2.16 -7.96 -4.23
C LEU A 63 2.59 -9.39 -4.58
N ILE A 64 1.64 -10.30 -4.83
CA ILE A 64 1.92 -11.69 -5.19
C ILE A 64 2.73 -11.77 -6.49
N LYS A 65 2.38 -10.97 -7.51
CA LYS A 65 3.13 -10.90 -8.77
C LYS A 65 4.58 -10.46 -8.56
N SER A 66 4.84 -9.66 -7.54
CA SER A 66 6.18 -9.21 -7.14
C SER A 66 6.87 -10.13 -6.13
N GLY A 67 6.36 -11.35 -5.92
CA GLY A 67 6.96 -12.33 -5.00
C GLY A 67 6.73 -12.04 -3.51
N ILE A 68 5.80 -11.14 -3.18
CA ILE A 68 5.46 -10.81 -1.79
C ILE A 68 4.16 -11.50 -1.43
N SER A 69 4.23 -12.45 -0.49
CA SER A 69 3.04 -13.05 0.10
C SER A 69 2.34 -12.05 1.04
N SER A 70 1.01 -12.04 1.02
CA SER A 70 0.24 -11.12 1.87
C SER A 70 -1.07 -11.72 2.37
N ASN A 71 -1.41 -11.35 3.61
CA ASN A 71 -2.71 -11.58 4.23
C ASN A 71 -3.42 -10.23 4.42
N THR A 72 -4.76 -10.26 4.44
CA THR A 72 -5.58 -9.08 4.68
C THR A 72 -6.17 -9.14 6.08
N VAL A 73 -6.04 -8.04 6.83
CA VAL A 73 -6.73 -7.81 8.10
C VAL A 73 -7.69 -6.64 7.90
N THR A 74 -8.97 -6.89 8.14
CA THR A 74 -10.02 -5.87 8.03
C THR A 74 -10.42 -5.38 9.41
N VAL A 75 -10.44 -4.06 9.60
CA VAL A 75 -10.93 -3.41 10.83
C VAL A 75 -12.30 -2.75 10.59
N PRO A 76 -13.12 -2.51 11.62
CA PRO A 76 -14.35 -1.74 11.43
C PRO A 76 -14.06 -0.32 10.92
N ALA A 77 -14.87 0.19 10.01
CA ALA A 77 -14.74 1.58 9.55
C ALA A 77 -15.11 2.60 10.64
N GLY A 78 -14.39 3.73 10.66
CA GLY A 78 -14.66 4.87 11.55
C GLY A 78 -13.49 5.21 12.48
N GLU A 79 -13.48 6.45 12.98
CA GLU A 79 -12.42 6.95 13.87
C GLU A 79 -12.31 6.17 15.18
N SER A 80 -13.44 5.60 15.65
CA SER A 80 -13.48 4.78 16.86
C SER A 80 -12.58 3.55 16.81
N SER A 81 -12.24 3.06 15.62
CA SER A 81 -11.34 1.92 15.43
C SER A 81 -9.87 2.27 15.65
N LYS A 82 -9.51 3.55 15.75
CA LYS A 82 -8.15 3.99 16.12
C LYS A 82 -7.99 3.93 17.63
N SER A 83 -8.03 2.72 18.16
CA SER A 83 -7.82 2.43 19.58
C SER A 83 -6.68 1.45 19.79
N LEU A 84 -6.11 1.46 21.00
CA LEU A 84 -5.13 0.47 21.47
C LEU A 84 -5.78 -0.69 22.23
N SER A 85 -7.08 -0.61 22.47
CA SER A 85 -7.88 -1.54 23.28
C SER A 85 -8.60 -2.59 22.43
#